data_AF-A0A841IPY0-F1
#
_entry.id   AF-A0A841IPY0-F1
#
_cell.length_a   1.000
_cell.length_b   1.000
_cell.length_c   1.000
_cell.angle_alpha   90.00
_cell.angle_beta   90.00
_cell.angle_gamma   90.00
#
_symmetry.space_group_name_H-M   'P 1'
#
loop_
_entity.id
_entity.type
_entity.pdbx_description
1 polymer ?
#
loop_
_entity_poly.entity_id
_entity_poly.type
_entity_poly.pdbx_seq_one_letter_code
_entity_poly.pdbx_strand_id
1 'polypeptide(L)'
;MSADSGSAVPDDVFDALARGGGGAAATAHLRAAHYGKHLLLVRRVLDASRGALHPDADRAARSWDVLAEVQDAHPAAVASVLGHPTVGVWARRTVLALEGRRREEPRVAVLSSLAAAAALRAGTALRTEVPLDGPTVALPSLGRAVVGGGDAVVEVAGGRALVTGERAVEVPADPHEDAPGWQALRRLSAEHGGRRLELLLDDQDPDRMPGTEAVARRLGGEELAWWGETLQGAWETLVEHHWTVAEEVAETVLALTPIPPSGRAHTSATPRHAYGNLGLSRPPDPLMLALTFAHEVQHIKLTALLDLVPLVLPDDGSRYYAPWRRDPRPAAGLLQGVYAHVGVAGFWRRHREAVTGTEALRACAGFAHWRRSALDAAHVLAASGRLTPQGERFLAAIERTLLRWQEEPVPEAAAEAARRAADRHLSQWREHNAGRTPVLLPGGTASAVPTREAYTAPAPEGRP
;
A
#
# COMPACT_ATOMS: atom_id res chain seq x y z
N MET A 1 4.01 -41.37 -6.14
CA MET A 1 3.14 -40.62 -5.21
C MET A 1 3.00 -39.23 -5.77
N SER A 2 1.78 -38.88 -6.18
CA SER A 2 1.43 -37.59 -6.76
C SER A 2 1.84 -36.48 -5.79
N ALA A 3 2.73 -35.58 -6.23
CA ALA A 3 2.95 -34.33 -5.52
C ALA A 3 1.67 -33.52 -5.67
N ASP A 4 0.90 -33.47 -4.60
CA ASP A 4 -0.19 -32.51 -4.44
C ASP A 4 0.45 -31.12 -4.51
N SER A 5 0.36 -30.47 -5.66
CA SER A 5 0.79 -29.09 -5.85
C SER A 5 -0.22 -28.20 -5.14
N GLY A 6 -0.13 -28.16 -3.81
CA GLY A 6 -0.94 -27.29 -2.98
C GLY A 6 -0.85 -25.87 -3.53
N SER A 7 -2.00 -25.30 -3.88
CA SER A 7 -2.09 -23.91 -4.33
C SER A 7 -1.37 -23.01 -3.33
N ALA A 8 -0.51 -22.10 -3.81
CA ALA A 8 0.21 -21.12 -2.98
C ALA A 8 -0.72 -20.26 -2.10
N VAL A 9 -2.02 -20.22 -2.46
CA VAL A 9 -3.12 -19.63 -1.70
C VAL A 9 -4.23 -20.67 -1.57
N PRO A 10 -4.71 -21.02 -0.37
CA PRO A 10 -5.86 -21.92 -0.20
C PRO A 10 -7.09 -21.47 -1.01
N ASP A 11 -7.83 -22.42 -1.59
CA ASP A 11 -8.95 -22.12 -2.49
C ASP A 11 -10.04 -21.26 -1.84
N ASP A 12 -10.31 -21.48 -0.55
CA ASP A 12 -11.26 -20.72 0.25
C ASP A 12 -10.82 -19.25 0.43
N VAL A 13 -9.52 -19.03 0.69
CA VAL A 13 -8.91 -17.69 0.76
C VAL A 13 -8.98 -17.01 -0.61
N PHE A 14 -8.60 -17.72 -1.67
CA PHE A 14 -8.65 -17.21 -3.04
C PHE A 14 -10.07 -16.79 -3.44
N ASP A 15 -11.06 -17.64 -3.20
CA ASP A 15 -12.45 -17.36 -3.56
C ASP A 15 -13.05 -16.24 -2.69
N ALA A 16 -12.62 -16.11 -1.43
CA ALA A 16 -13.03 -15.01 -0.56
C ALA A 16 -12.48 -13.66 -1.04
N LEU A 17 -11.21 -13.62 -1.42
CA LEU A 17 -10.58 -12.46 -2.09
C LEU A 17 -11.31 -12.14 -3.39
N ALA A 18 -11.59 -13.13 -4.24
CA ALA A 18 -12.26 -12.92 -5.53
C ALA A 18 -13.66 -12.30 -5.43
N ARG A 19 -14.33 -12.42 -4.29
CA ARG A 19 -15.62 -11.75 -4.02
C ARG A 19 -15.46 -10.28 -3.56
N GLY A 20 -14.25 -9.73 -3.55
CA GLY A 20 -13.91 -8.40 -3.04
C GLY A 20 -13.77 -8.32 -1.51
N GLY A 21 -13.86 -9.46 -0.83
CA GLY A 21 -13.79 -9.58 0.63
C GLY A 21 -12.55 -10.34 1.08
N GLY A 22 -12.77 -11.24 2.05
CA GLY A 22 -11.70 -12.04 2.66
C GLY A 22 -11.54 -11.77 4.15
N GLY A 23 -11.80 -10.54 4.60
CA GLY A 23 -11.70 -10.16 6.01
C GLY A 23 -10.29 -10.39 6.58
N ALA A 24 -10.19 -10.40 7.91
CA ALA A 24 -8.92 -10.54 8.63
C ALA A 24 -8.16 -11.84 8.27
N ALA A 25 -8.87 -12.95 8.00
CA ALA A 25 -8.22 -14.24 7.71
C ALA A 25 -7.45 -14.21 6.37
N ALA A 26 -8.07 -13.66 5.31
CA ALA A 26 -7.41 -13.56 4.02
C ALA A 26 -6.25 -12.54 4.06
N THR A 27 -6.42 -11.42 4.75
CA THR A 27 -5.36 -10.42 4.90
C THR A 27 -4.18 -10.92 5.72
N ALA A 28 -4.43 -11.69 6.79
CA ALA A 28 -3.37 -12.34 7.57
C ALA A 28 -2.54 -13.31 6.71
N HIS A 29 -3.19 -14.11 5.84
CA HIS A 29 -2.50 -14.99 4.91
C HIS A 29 -1.59 -14.22 3.94
N LEU A 30 -2.10 -13.14 3.35
CA LEU A 30 -1.32 -12.26 2.46
C LEU A 30 -0.15 -11.59 3.19
N ARG A 31 -0.38 -11.13 4.43
CA ARG A 31 0.66 -10.54 5.27
C ARG A 31 1.79 -11.52 5.57
N ALA A 32 1.46 -12.77 5.90
CA ALA A 32 2.45 -13.82 6.14
C ALA A 32 3.27 -14.13 4.87
N ALA A 33 2.63 -14.20 3.70
CA ALA A 33 3.32 -14.37 2.43
C ALA A 33 4.28 -13.21 2.12
N HIS A 34 3.87 -11.96 2.39
CA HIS A 34 4.73 -10.80 2.23
C HIS A 34 5.92 -10.78 3.19
N TYR A 35 5.70 -11.18 4.44
CA TYR A 35 6.78 -11.34 5.39
C TYR A 35 7.82 -12.36 4.91
N GLY A 36 7.37 -13.52 4.42
CA GLY A 36 8.24 -14.53 3.79
C GLY A 36 9.02 -13.98 2.59
N LYS A 37 8.35 -13.19 1.74
CA LYS A 37 9.01 -12.50 0.62
C LYS A 37 10.09 -11.53 1.09
N HIS A 38 9.85 -10.75 2.15
CA HIS A 38 10.85 -9.83 2.69
C HIS A 38 12.06 -10.60 3.23
N LEU A 39 11.86 -11.69 3.98
CA LEU A 39 12.95 -12.56 4.43
C LEU A 39 13.82 -13.05 3.27
N LEU A 40 13.19 -13.55 2.19
CA LEU A 40 13.91 -14.02 1.01
C LEU A 40 14.66 -12.89 0.30
N LEU A 41 14.08 -11.68 0.20
CA LEU A 41 14.75 -10.53 -0.39
C LEU A 41 15.94 -10.06 0.44
N VAL A 42 15.80 -9.98 1.77
CA VAL A 42 16.89 -9.61 2.68
C VAL A 42 18.01 -10.65 2.62
N ARG A 43 17.67 -11.95 2.60
CA ARG A 43 18.66 -13.00 2.39
C ARG A 43 19.35 -12.86 1.04
N ARG A 44 18.60 -12.52 -0.02
CA ARG A 44 19.16 -12.30 -1.35
C ARG A 44 20.14 -11.12 -1.39
N VAL A 45 19.93 -10.07 -0.58
CA VAL A 45 20.90 -8.97 -0.43
C VAL A 45 22.24 -9.53 0.08
N LEU A 46 22.23 -10.36 1.13
CA LEU A 46 23.44 -10.98 1.68
C LEU A 46 24.16 -11.87 0.66
N ASP A 47 23.41 -12.75 -0.02
CA ASP A 47 24.01 -13.68 -0.98
C ASP A 47 24.57 -12.93 -2.20
N ALA A 48 23.85 -11.92 -2.70
CA ALA A 48 24.30 -11.09 -3.82
C ALA A 48 25.50 -10.21 -3.44
N SER A 49 25.55 -9.65 -2.21
CA SER A 49 26.69 -8.84 -1.78
C SER A 49 27.97 -9.66 -1.67
N ARG A 50 27.87 -10.92 -1.22
CA ARG A 50 29.00 -11.86 -1.20
C ARG A 50 29.46 -12.23 -2.62
N GLY A 51 28.51 -12.57 -3.50
CA GLY A 51 28.82 -12.90 -4.89
C GLY A 51 29.48 -11.75 -5.66
N ALA A 52 29.10 -10.51 -5.35
CA ALA A 52 29.69 -9.31 -5.93
C ALA A 52 31.00 -8.85 -5.24
N LEU A 53 31.47 -9.54 -4.20
CA LEU A 53 32.62 -9.13 -3.38
C LEU A 53 32.48 -7.69 -2.85
N HIS A 54 31.27 -7.30 -2.47
CA HIS A 54 30.97 -5.95 -2.02
C HIS A 54 31.73 -5.63 -0.71
N PRO A 55 32.28 -4.42 -0.52
CA PRO A 55 33.04 -4.07 0.70
C PRO A 55 32.28 -4.31 2.01
N ASP A 56 30.96 -4.09 2.01
CA ASP A 56 30.09 -4.34 3.18
C ASP A 56 29.60 -5.80 3.33
N ALA A 57 30.04 -6.76 2.53
CA ALA A 57 29.53 -8.13 2.58
C ALA A 57 29.73 -8.80 3.95
N ASP A 58 30.87 -8.58 4.60
CA ASP A 58 31.16 -9.12 5.93
C ASP A 58 30.35 -8.42 7.02
N ARG A 59 30.12 -7.10 6.89
CA ARG A 59 29.26 -6.31 7.77
C ARG A 59 27.81 -6.80 7.68
N ALA A 60 27.33 -7.04 6.47
CA ALA A 60 26.02 -7.61 6.20
C ALA A 60 25.88 -9.01 6.80
N ALA A 61 26.90 -9.87 6.67
CA ALA A 61 26.90 -11.20 7.29
C ALA A 61 26.73 -11.15 8.81
N ARG A 62 27.52 -10.32 9.51
CA ARG A 62 27.38 -10.13 10.97
C ARG A 62 26.00 -9.60 11.36
N SER A 63 25.47 -8.66 10.59
CA SER A 63 24.14 -8.08 10.83
C SER A 63 23.02 -9.11 10.63
N TRP A 64 23.18 -10.02 9.66
CA TRP A 64 22.28 -11.14 9.45
C TRP A 64 22.31 -12.13 10.63
N ASP A 65 23.50 -12.44 11.16
CA ASP A 65 23.64 -13.34 12.32
C ASP A 65 22.97 -12.75 13.56
N VAL A 66 23.11 -11.44 13.80
CA VAL A 66 22.37 -10.72 14.85
C VAL A 66 20.86 -10.80 14.64
N LEU A 67 20.37 -10.57 13.41
CA LEU A 67 18.94 -10.69 13.12
C LEU A 67 18.42 -12.10 13.40
N ALA A 68 19.18 -13.14 13.06
CA ALA A 68 18.82 -14.52 13.35
C ALA A 68 18.78 -14.80 14.87
N GLU A 69 19.79 -14.36 15.62
CA GLU A 69 19.83 -14.50 17.08
C GLU A 69 18.64 -13.78 17.76
N VAL A 70 18.37 -12.53 17.36
CA VAL A 70 17.23 -11.77 17.87
C VAL A 70 15.91 -12.42 17.44
N GLN A 71 15.82 -13.02 16.25
CA GLN A 71 14.61 -13.70 15.81
C GLN A 71 14.32 -14.95 16.63
N ASP A 72 15.34 -15.72 17.00
CA ASP A 72 15.20 -16.94 17.80
C ASP A 72 14.67 -16.62 19.21
N ALA A 73 15.12 -15.52 19.83
CA ALA A 73 14.69 -15.10 21.16
C ALA A 73 13.43 -14.20 21.16
N HIS A 74 13.29 -13.32 20.16
CA HIS A 74 12.29 -12.27 20.08
C HIS A 74 11.70 -12.15 18.66
N PRO A 75 10.98 -13.18 18.18
CA PRO A 75 10.50 -13.23 16.78
C PRO A 75 9.60 -12.05 16.41
N ALA A 76 8.82 -11.52 17.36
CA ALA A 76 7.96 -10.36 17.14
C ALA A 76 8.76 -9.08 16.83
N ALA A 77 9.93 -8.88 17.45
CA ALA A 77 10.77 -7.71 17.23
C ALA A 77 11.31 -7.68 15.80
N VAL A 78 11.82 -8.82 15.31
CA VAL A 78 12.29 -8.97 13.93
C VAL A 78 11.13 -8.87 12.94
N ALA A 79 9.99 -9.48 13.25
CA ALA A 79 8.79 -9.40 12.41
C ALA A 79 8.30 -7.96 12.22
N SER A 80 8.32 -7.13 13.27
CA SER A 80 7.97 -5.71 13.17
C SER A 80 8.93 -4.91 12.28
N VAL A 81 10.23 -5.19 12.34
CA VAL A 81 11.22 -4.49 11.50
C VAL A 81 11.14 -4.95 10.06
N LEU A 82 11.24 -6.26 9.81
CA LEU A 82 11.26 -6.80 8.45
C LEU A 82 9.89 -6.72 7.77
N GLY A 83 8.79 -6.68 8.54
CA GLY A 83 7.45 -6.43 8.03
C GLY A 83 7.18 -4.99 7.61
N HIS A 84 8.08 -4.05 7.92
CA HIS A 84 7.89 -2.65 7.55
C HIS A 84 7.97 -2.47 6.02
N PRO A 85 7.05 -1.68 5.39
CA PRO A 85 6.90 -1.68 3.94
C PRO A 85 8.17 -1.30 3.15
N THR A 86 8.97 -0.35 3.65
CA THR A 86 10.15 0.14 2.93
C THR A 86 11.30 -0.86 2.91
N VAL A 87 11.32 -1.85 3.81
CA VAL A 87 12.34 -2.91 3.82
C VAL A 87 12.31 -3.74 2.54
N GLY A 88 11.12 -4.10 2.06
CA GLY A 88 10.96 -4.82 0.80
C GLY A 88 11.42 -4.00 -0.41
N VAL A 89 11.16 -2.70 -0.40
CA VAL A 89 11.60 -1.76 -1.44
C VAL A 89 13.12 -1.64 -1.46
N TRP A 90 13.72 -1.37 -0.29
CA TRP A 90 15.17 -1.31 -0.12
C TRP A 90 15.83 -2.59 -0.60
N ALA A 91 15.42 -3.76 -0.07
CA ALA A 91 16.07 -5.03 -0.36
C ALA A 91 16.02 -5.33 -1.87
N ARG A 92 14.86 -5.13 -2.50
CA ARG A 92 14.71 -5.30 -3.96
C ARG A 92 15.62 -4.37 -4.75
N ARG A 93 15.71 -3.09 -4.39
CA ARG A 93 16.57 -2.12 -5.11
C ARG A 93 18.04 -2.49 -4.97
N THR A 94 18.46 -2.84 -3.76
CA THR A 94 19.84 -3.26 -3.46
C THR A 94 20.22 -4.51 -4.25
N VAL A 95 19.36 -5.54 -4.30
CA VAL A 95 19.61 -6.74 -5.12
C VAL A 95 19.74 -6.38 -6.61
N LEU A 96 18.82 -5.57 -7.14
CA LEU A 96 18.88 -5.18 -8.56
C LEU A 96 20.13 -4.33 -8.89
N ALA A 97 20.59 -3.50 -7.96
CA ALA A 97 21.84 -2.75 -8.10
C ALA A 97 23.06 -3.69 -8.10
N LEU A 98 23.14 -4.61 -7.14
CA LEU A 98 24.20 -5.65 -7.08
C LEU A 98 24.25 -6.51 -8.35
N GLU A 99 23.10 -6.78 -8.96
CA GLU A 99 22.98 -7.54 -10.22
C GLU A 99 23.22 -6.69 -11.49
N GLY A 100 23.60 -5.41 -11.35
CA GLY A 100 23.83 -4.51 -12.49
C GLY A 100 22.56 -4.12 -13.27
N ARG A 101 21.38 -4.40 -12.71
CA ARG A 101 20.07 -4.08 -13.31
C ARG A 101 19.56 -2.69 -12.95
N ARG A 102 20.25 -1.99 -12.04
CA ARG A 102 20.06 -0.57 -11.71
C ARG A 102 21.42 0.12 -11.64
N ARG A 103 21.43 1.43 -11.90
CA ARG A 103 22.63 2.29 -11.89
C ARG A 103 22.95 2.89 -10.51
N GLU A 104 22.04 2.76 -9.55
CA GLU A 104 22.22 3.30 -8.20
C GLU A 104 23.21 2.43 -7.41
N GLU A 105 23.90 3.05 -6.46
CA GLU A 105 24.80 2.31 -5.56
C GLU A 105 24.00 1.35 -4.66
N PRO A 106 24.40 0.07 -4.56
CA PRO A 106 23.73 -0.88 -3.69
C PRO A 106 23.90 -0.52 -2.21
N ARG A 107 22.79 -0.29 -1.50
CA ARG A 107 22.78 0.07 -0.08
C ARG A 107 22.90 -1.16 0.84
N VAL A 108 23.97 -1.93 0.71
CA VAL A 108 24.19 -3.19 1.48
C VAL A 108 24.26 -2.93 2.99
N ALA A 109 24.91 -1.84 3.41
CA ALA A 109 25.10 -1.51 4.82
C ALA A 109 23.81 -1.27 5.62
N VAL A 110 22.67 -1.00 4.97
CA VAL A 110 21.37 -0.81 5.66
C VAL A 110 20.94 -2.06 6.45
N LEU A 111 21.49 -3.24 6.15
CA LEU A 111 21.24 -4.43 6.94
C LEU A 111 21.69 -4.28 8.41
N SER A 112 22.72 -3.47 8.69
CA SER A 112 23.11 -3.19 10.08
C SER A 112 22.12 -2.26 10.80
N SER A 113 21.49 -1.33 10.09
CA SER A 113 20.37 -0.54 10.63
C SER A 113 19.15 -1.40 10.95
N LEU A 114 18.87 -2.43 10.15
CA LEU A 114 17.80 -3.40 10.44
C LEU A 114 18.11 -4.21 11.71
N ALA A 115 19.35 -4.70 11.84
CA ALA A 115 19.80 -5.40 13.04
C ALA A 115 19.72 -4.50 14.28
N ALA A 116 20.13 -3.23 14.17
CA ALA A 116 20.02 -2.24 15.24
C ALA A 116 18.58 -1.95 15.66
N ALA A 117 17.67 -1.77 14.70
CA ALA A 117 16.25 -1.58 15.01
C ALA A 117 15.64 -2.82 15.69
N ALA A 118 16.01 -4.03 15.25
CA ALA A 118 15.53 -5.27 15.85
C ALA A 118 16.07 -5.46 17.27
N ALA A 119 17.37 -5.23 17.49
CA ALA A 119 18.00 -5.30 18.80
C ALA A 119 17.39 -4.29 19.78
N LEU A 120 17.15 -3.05 19.36
CA LEU A 120 16.47 -2.04 20.18
C LEU A 120 15.07 -2.48 20.60
N ARG A 121 14.26 -2.99 19.66
CA ARG A 121 12.92 -3.52 19.97
C ARG A 121 12.95 -4.73 20.91
N ALA A 122 13.98 -5.56 20.81
CA ALA A 122 14.16 -6.75 21.64
C ALA A 122 14.82 -6.45 23.00
N GLY A 123 15.42 -5.26 23.17
CA GLY A 123 16.26 -4.95 24.32
C GLY A 123 17.60 -5.72 24.34
N THR A 124 17.98 -6.32 23.21
CA THR A 124 19.23 -7.08 23.05
C THR A 124 20.41 -6.12 22.91
N ALA A 125 21.48 -6.38 23.65
CA ALA A 125 22.68 -5.56 23.57
C ALA A 125 23.34 -5.70 22.18
N LEU A 126 23.68 -4.58 21.56
CA LEU A 126 24.32 -4.56 20.25
C LEU A 126 25.17 -3.29 20.12
N ARG A 127 26.34 -3.42 19.50
CA ARG A 127 27.11 -2.28 19.00
C ARG A 127 27.46 -2.51 17.55
N THR A 128 26.99 -1.66 16.64
CA THR A 128 27.25 -1.80 15.20
C THR A 128 27.41 -0.46 14.52
N GLU A 129 28.28 -0.44 13.51
CA GLU A 129 28.33 0.66 12.56
C GLU A 129 27.10 0.64 11.64
N VAL A 130 26.62 1.82 11.25
CA VAL A 130 25.42 2.01 10.42
C VAL A 130 25.67 3.06 9.33
N PRO A 131 25.02 2.94 8.16
CA PRO A 131 25.17 3.91 7.09
C PRO A 131 24.47 5.24 7.43
N LEU A 132 25.04 6.32 6.91
CA LEU A 132 24.39 7.63 6.85
C LEU A 132 23.52 7.77 5.60
N ASP A 133 22.41 8.49 5.75
CA ASP A 133 21.64 9.11 4.67
C ASP A 133 21.67 10.64 4.89
N GLY A 134 22.54 11.31 4.14
CA GLY A 134 22.88 12.71 4.39
C GLY A 134 23.42 12.90 5.82
N PRO A 135 22.85 13.82 6.64
CA PRO A 135 23.29 14.04 8.01
C PRO A 135 22.61 13.12 9.04
N THR A 136 21.97 12.03 8.59
CA THR A 136 21.08 11.21 9.43
C THR A 136 21.41 9.72 9.40
N VAL A 137 21.08 9.04 10.49
CA VAL A 137 21.02 7.57 10.56
C VAL A 137 19.57 7.15 10.68
N ALA A 138 19.07 6.36 9.73
CA ALA A 138 17.74 5.77 9.82
C ALA A 138 17.78 4.44 10.58
N LEU A 139 16.85 4.25 11.51
CA LEU A 139 16.50 2.96 12.10
C LEU A 139 15.12 2.55 11.54
N PRO A 140 15.08 1.60 10.58
CA PRO A 140 13.85 1.23 9.90
C PRO A 140 12.72 0.87 10.87
N SER A 141 11.49 1.29 10.53
CA SER A 141 10.28 1.19 11.37
C SER A 141 10.25 2.03 12.66
N LEU A 142 11.30 2.80 12.98
CA LEU A 142 11.40 3.55 14.25
C LEU A 142 11.53 5.06 14.04
N GLY A 143 12.49 5.50 13.21
CA GLY A 143 12.78 6.92 13.00
C GLY A 143 14.21 7.13 12.53
N ARG A 144 14.71 8.36 12.65
CA ARG A 144 16.09 8.69 12.30
C ARG A 144 16.74 9.66 13.29
N ALA A 145 18.02 9.46 13.53
CA ALA A 145 18.86 10.34 14.33
C ALA A 145 19.60 11.34 13.43
N VAL A 146 19.61 12.63 13.78
CA VAL A 146 20.37 13.69 13.09
C VAL A 146 21.73 13.84 13.75
N VAL A 147 22.70 13.05 13.27
CA VAL A 147 24.02 12.91 13.90
C VAL A 147 25.13 13.73 13.23
N GLY A 148 24.86 14.35 12.07
CA GLY A 148 25.88 15.05 11.28
C GLY A 148 26.54 14.12 10.25
N GLY A 149 27.77 14.42 9.85
CA GLY A 149 28.55 13.59 8.92
C GLY A 149 29.44 12.54 9.60
N GLY A 150 30.26 11.86 8.78
CA GLY A 150 31.30 10.93 9.23
C GLY A 150 30.83 9.49 9.41
N ASP A 151 31.52 8.74 10.27
CA ASP A 151 31.13 7.38 10.63
C ASP A 151 30.08 7.41 11.75
N ALA A 152 29.11 6.50 11.68
CA ALA A 152 28.05 6.41 12.68
C ALA A 152 27.96 5.02 13.31
N VAL A 153 27.73 4.98 14.63
CA VAL A 153 27.58 3.76 15.43
C VAL A 153 26.29 3.82 16.22
N VAL A 154 25.57 2.71 16.26
CA VAL A 154 24.44 2.50 17.17
C VAL A 154 24.90 1.57 18.29
N GLU A 155 24.67 1.98 19.53
CA GLU A 155 24.83 1.16 20.71
C GLU A 155 23.48 0.97 21.39
N VAL A 156 23.05 -0.29 21.52
CA VAL A 156 21.84 -0.71 22.22
C VAL A 156 22.24 -1.37 23.52
N ALA A 157 21.69 -0.91 24.65
CA ALA A 157 21.89 -1.50 25.95
C ALA A 157 20.67 -1.23 26.85
N GLY A 158 20.17 -2.28 27.52
CA GLY A 158 19.06 -2.14 28.48
C GLY A 158 17.79 -1.52 27.89
N GLY A 159 17.45 -1.87 26.64
CA GLY A 159 16.29 -1.34 25.93
C GLY A 159 16.40 0.12 25.47
N ARG A 160 17.58 0.73 25.57
CA ARG A 160 17.87 2.08 25.08
C ARG A 160 18.88 2.03 23.95
N ALA A 161 18.87 3.04 23.09
CA ALA A 161 19.86 3.19 22.04
C ALA A 161 20.49 4.59 22.05
N LEU A 162 21.81 4.63 21.83
CA LEU A 162 22.55 5.84 21.53
C LEU A 162 23.09 5.74 20.10
N VAL A 163 22.78 6.73 19.27
CA VAL A 163 23.33 6.85 17.92
C VAL A 163 24.40 7.93 17.93
N THR A 164 25.64 7.55 17.64
CA THR A 164 26.80 8.45 17.69
C THR A 164 27.38 8.65 16.30
N GLY A 165 27.41 9.90 15.82
CA GLY A 165 28.23 10.38 14.70
C GLY A 165 29.08 11.57 15.16
N GLU A 166 29.06 12.70 14.42
CA GLU A 166 29.58 13.98 14.94
C GLU A 166 28.86 14.42 16.23
N ARG A 167 27.60 14.03 16.37
CA ARG A 167 26.77 14.25 17.57
C ARG A 167 26.24 12.93 18.08
N ALA A 168 26.06 12.86 19.39
CA ALA A 168 25.37 11.75 20.04
C ALA A 168 23.88 12.09 20.19
N VAL A 169 23.01 11.17 19.76
CA VAL A 169 21.55 11.29 19.83
C VAL A 169 21.01 10.09 20.59
N GLU A 170 20.35 10.34 21.71
CA GLU A 170 19.64 9.30 22.47
C GLU A 170 18.28 9.03 21.82
N VAL A 171 17.97 7.75 21.59
CA VAL A 171 16.64 7.35 21.16
C VAL A 171 15.72 7.36 22.39
N PRO A 172 14.57 8.06 22.34
CA PRO A 172 13.65 8.15 23.46
C PRO A 172 13.05 6.78 23.84
N ALA A 173 12.47 6.70 25.03
CA ALA A 173 11.88 5.46 25.55
C ALA A 173 10.76 4.92 24.63
N ASP A 174 9.88 5.79 24.10
CA ASP A 174 9.09 5.46 22.93
C ASP A 174 9.79 6.02 21.67
N PRO A 175 10.38 5.17 20.81
CA PRO A 175 11.05 5.62 19.60
C PRO A 175 10.12 6.31 18.58
N HIS A 176 8.80 6.22 18.79
CA HIS A 176 7.80 6.89 17.97
C HIS A 176 7.45 8.32 18.44
N GLU A 177 8.12 8.82 19.50
CA GLU A 177 8.07 10.21 19.94
C GLU A 177 9.32 10.98 19.50
N ASP A 178 9.15 12.26 19.14
CA ASP A 178 10.29 13.12 18.81
C ASP A 178 11.09 13.49 20.06
N ALA A 179 12.42 13.60 19.92
CA ALA A 179 13.31 14.04 20.99
C ALA A 179 14.48 14.88 20.40
N PRO A 180 15.30 15.58 21.21
CA PRO A 180 16.42 16.35 20.69
C PRO A 180 17.36 15.52 19.80
N GLY A 181 17.43 15.87 18.51
CA GLY A 181 18.21 15.15 17.51
C GLY A 181 17.57 13.87 16.96
N TRP A 182 16.49 13.37 17.57
CA TRP A 182 15.72 12.21 17.10
C TRP A 182 14.43 12.66 16.40
N GLN A 183 14.24 12.20 15.17
CA GLN A 183 13.03 12.41 14.40
C GLN A 183 12.31 11.07 14.30
N ALA A 184 11.22 10.93 15.04
CA ALA A 184 10.45 9.71 15.08
C ALA A 184 9.71 9.48 13.76
N LEU A 185 9.54 8.19 13.43
CA LEU A 185 8.49 7.72 12.55
C LEU A 185 7.20 7.67 13.37
N ARG A 186 6.41 8.74 13.30
CA ARG A 186 5.30 9.00 14.23
C ARG A 186 4.19 7.97 14.07
N ARG A 187 3.60 7.56 15.18
CA ARG A 187 2.45 6.66 15.23
C ARG A 187 1.14 7.45 15.17
N LEU A 188 0.22 7.04 14.32
CA LEU A 188 -1.18 7.46 14.36
C LEU A 188 -2.03 6.30 14.87
N SER A 189 -2.98 6.61 15.74
CA SER A 189 -3.89 5.63 16.32
C SER A 189 -5.32 6.15 16.32
N ALA A 190 -6.28 5.25 16.11
CA ALA A 190 -7.69 5.51 16.27
C ALA A 190 -8.37 4.34 16.98
N GLU A 191 -9.34 4.63 17.83
CA GLU A 191 -10.09 3.61 18.59
C GLU A 191 -11.58 3.94 18.57
N HIS A 192 -12.40 2.93 18.27
CA HIS A 192 -13.86 3.06 18.31
C HIS A 192 -14.50 1.67 18.46
N GLY A 193 -15.58 1.55 19.23
CA GLY A 193 -16.33 0.30 19.36
C GLY A 193 -15.50 -0.91 19.82
N GLY A 194 -14.44 -0.69 20.62
CA GLY A 194 -13.52 -1.75 21.07
C GLY A 194 -12.53 -2.25 20.00
N ARG A 195 -12.46 -1.57 18.84
CA ARG A 195 -11.52 -1.87 17.75
C ARG A 195 -10.49 -0.75 17.64
N ARG A 196 -9.23 -1.11 17.39
CA ARG A 196 -8.10 -0.19 17.27
C ARG A 196 -7.46 -0.30 15.89
N LEU A 197 -7.08 0.85 15.34
CA LEU A 197 -6.17 0.98 14.22
C LEU A 197 -4.89 1.67 14.69
N GLU A 198 -3.74 1.14 14.29
CA GLU A 198 -2.44 1.76 14.50
C GLU A 198 -1.64 1.69 13.20
N LEU A 199 -1.10 2.83 12.77
CA LEU A 199 -0.25 2.92 11.58
C LEU A 199 0.85 3.96 11.76
N LEU A 200 1.91 3.84 10.97
CA LEU A 200 3.05 4.76 10.99
C LEU A 200 2.88 5.87 9.95
N LEU A 201 3.09 7.12 10.32
CA LEU A 201 3.10 8.26 9.41
C LEU A 201 4.53 8.49 8.91
N ASP A 202 4.79 8.09 7.67
CA ASP A 202 6.10 8.17 7.05
C ASP A 202 6.24 9.40 6.15
N ASP A 203 6.95 10.41 6.66
CA ASP A 203 7.36 11.59 5.91
C ASP A 203 8.89 11.69 5.76
N GLN A 204 9.59 10.56 5.90
CA GLN A 204 11.04 10.55 6.14
C GLN A 204 11.80 9.58 5.24
N ASP A 205 11.34 8.34 5.09
CA ASP A 205 12.11 7.27 4.47
C ASP A 205 12.22 7.51 2.94
N PRO A 206 13.42 7.50 2.34
CA PRO A 206 13.58 7.74 0.90
C PRO A 206 12.88 6.70 0.00
N ASP A 207 12.65 5.49 0.50
CA ASP A 207 11.97 4.40 -0.20
C ASP A 207 10.46 4.34 0.06
N ARG A 208 9.90 5.28 0.84
CA ARG A 208 8.48 5.27 1.24
C ARG A 208 7.51 5.24 0.05
N MET A 209 7.78 5.99 -1.01
CA MET A 209 6.91 6.04 -2.18
C MET A 209 7.70 5.89 -3.49
N PRO A 210 8.10 4.66 -3.86
CA PRO A 210 8.88 4.44 -5.07
C PRO A 210 8.06 4.79 -6.32
N GLY A 211 8.63 5.61 -7.19
CA GLY A 211 7.98 6.03 -8.44
C GLY A 211 6.90 7.10 -8.26
N THR A 212 6.80 7.71 -7.08
CA THR A 212 5.87 8.81 -6.78
C THR A 212 6.59 9.90 -6.02
N GLU A 213 6.30 11.15 -6.37
CA GLU A 213 6.76 12.30 -5.57
C GLU A 213 6.05 12.26 -4.21
N ALA A 214 6.83 12.27 -3.14
CA ALA A 214 6.34 12.38 -1.76
C ALA A 214 6.55 13.80 -1.25
N VAL A 215 5.85 14.19 -0.18
CA VAL A 215 6.12 15.47 0.49
C VAL A 215 7.55 15.43 1.03
N ALA A 216 8.40 16.34 0.55
CA ALA A 216 9.84 16.33 0.83
C ALA A 216 10.23 16.84 2.22
N ARG A 217 9.29 17.45 2.94
CA ARG A 217 9.49 17.99 4.29
C ARG A 217 8.77 17.15 5.33
N ARG A 218 9.28 17.22 6.55
CA ARG A 218 8.59 16.74 7.73
C ARG A 218 7.29 17.54 7.94
N LEU A 219 6.21 16.86 8.33
CA LEU A 219 4.94 17.48 8.67
C LEU A 219 5.02 18.19 10.02
N GLY A 220 4.44 19.39 10.09
CA GLY A 220 4.34 20.18 11.31
C GLY A 220 3.26 19.66 12.27
N GLY A 221 3.16 20.29 13.45
CA GLY A 221 2.19 19.87 14.49
C GLY A 221 0.73 19.96 14.04
N GLU A 222 0.34 21.02 13.34
CA GLU A 222 -1.02 21.20 12.83
C GLU A 222 -1.42 20.13 11.80
N GLU A 223 -0.49 19.78 10.90
CA GLU A 223 -0.74 18.73 9.90
C GLU A 223 -0.85 17.35 10.57
N LEU A 224 -0.03 17.09 11.58
CA LEU A 224 -0.08 15.85 12.34
C LEU A 224 -1.41 15.72 13.10
N ALA A 225 -1.84 16.77 13.80
CA ALA A 225 -3.12 16.80 14.50
C ALA A 225 -4.29 16.55 13.54
N TRP A 226 -4.27 17.21 12.38
CA TRP A 226 -5.27 17.02 11.35
C TRP A 226 -5.33 15.57 10.82
N TRP A 227 -4.19 14.92 10.60
CA TRP A 227 -4.15 13.51 10.20
C TRP A 227 -4.73 12.62 11.30
N GLY A 228 -4.42 12.88 12.57
CA GLY A 228 -4.97 12.14 13.71
C GLY A 228 -6.49 12.28 13.82
N GLU A 229 -7.01 13.50 13.78
CA GLU A 229 -8.45 13.79 13.86
C GLU A 229 -9.22 13.16 12.68
N THR A 230 -8.68 13.30 11.47
CA THR A 230 -9.32 12.73 10.27
C THR A 230 -9.30 11.20 10.29
N LEU A 231 -8.19 10.60 10.78
CA LEU A 231 -8.09 9.16 10.97
C LEU A 231 -9.11 8.64 11.99
N GLN A 232 -9.29 9.35 13.10
CA GLN A 232 -10.28 8.99 14.12
C GLN A 232 -11.69 8.96 13.53
N GLY A 233 -12.15 10.03 12.88
CA GLY A 233 -13.50 10.05 12.28
C GLY A 233 -13.69 9.03 11.15
N ALA A 234 -12.63 8.73 10.40
CA ALA A 234 -12.68 7.70 9.36
C ALA A 234 -12.81 6.31 9.99
N TRP A 235 -12.09 6.05 11.08
CA TRP A 235 -12.14 4.79 11.82
C TRP A 235 -13.51 4.56 12.46
N GLU A 236 -14.12 5.60 13.05
CA GLU A 236 -15.50 5.56 13.58
C GLU A 236 -16.48 5.11 12.49
N THR A 237 -16.45 5.77 11.33
CA THR A 237 -17.29 5.42 10.18
C THR A 237 -17.08 3.96 9.76
N LEU A 238 -15.82 3.50 9.69
CA LEU A 238 -15.51 2.14 9.28
C LEU A 238 -15.99 1.10 10.29
N VAL A 239 -15.83 1.35 11.59
CA VAL A 239 -16.24 0.40 12.62
C VAL A 239 -17.77 0.32 12.71
N GLU A 240 -18.47 1.46 12.64
CA GLU A 240 -19.94 1.49 12.76
C GLU A 240 -20.65 0.89 11.54
N HIS A 241 -20.15 1.14 10.33
CA HIS A 241 -20.91 0.85 9.10
C HIS A 241 -20.18 -0.06 8.11
N HIS A 242 -18.87 -0.29 8.28
CA HIS A 242 -18.04 -1.02 7.31
C HIS A 242 -17.08 -2.00 7.99
N TRP A 243 -17.56 -2.76 8.97
CA TRP A 243 -16.74 -3.61 9.85
C TRP A 243 -15.72 -4.52 9.13
N THR A 244 -16.07 -5.05 7.94
CA THR A 244 -15.13 -5.88 7.14
C THR A 244 -13.96 -5.05 6.63
N VAL A 245 -14.20 -3.82 6.21
CA VAL A 245 -13.14 -2.89 5.77
C VAL A 245 -12.30 -2.49 6.97
N ALA A 246 -12.92 -2.23 8.13
CA ALA A 246 -12.17 -1.93 9.36
C ALA A 246 -11.18 -3.06 9.71
N GLU A 247 -11.62 -4.32 9.66
CA GLU A 247 -10.75 -5.49 9.88
C GLU A 247 -9.62 -5.59 8.85
N GLU A 248 -9.94 -5.45 7.58
CA GLU A 248 -8.93 -5.54 6.52
C GLU A 248 -7.91 -4.39 6.63
N VAL A 249 -8.35 -3.18 6.99
CA VAL A 249 -7.48 -2.00 7.17
C VAL A 249 -6.54 -2.19 8.35
N ALA A 250 -7.05 -2.61 9.51
CA ALA A 250 -6.23 -2.86 10.69
C ALA A 250 -5.14 -3.91 10.44
N GLU A 251 -5.42 -4.91 9.59
CA GLU A 251 -4.47 -5.97 9.27
C GLU A 251 -3.45 -5.60 8.19
N THR A 252 -3.80 -4.70 7.26
CA THR A 252 -3.01 -4.47 6.04
C THR A 252 -2.36 -3.10 5.95
N VAL A 253 -2.93 -2.05 6.55
CA VAL A 253 -2.41 -0.69 6.44
C VAL A 253 -1.42 -0.46 7.58
N LEU A 254 -0.13 -0.52 7.24
CA LEU A 254 0.99 -0.43 8.18
C LEU A 254 1.58 0.98 8.26
N ALA A 255 1.61 1.66 7.12
CA ALA A 255 2.18 2.99 7.01
C ALA A 255 1.37 3.86 6.06
N LEU A 256 1.35 5.16 6.35
CA LEU A 256 0.77 6.20 5.54
C LEU A 256 1.88 7.18 5.17
N THR A 257 2.11 7.38 3.88
CA THR A 257 3.00 8.40 3.35
C THR A 257 2.22 9.59 2.81
N PRO A 258 2.44 10.81 3.31
CA PRO A 258 1.90 12.02 2.70
C PRO A 258 2.46 12.25 1.28
N ILE A 259 1.56 12.40 0.30
CA ILE A 259 1.91 12.78 -1.08
C ILE A 259 1.23 14.10 -1.49
N PRO A 260 1.79 14.88 -2.43
CA PRO A 260 1.12 16.07 -2.94
C PRO A 260 -0.18 15.68 -3.67
N PRO A 261 -1.22 16.53 -3.61
CA PRO A 261 -2.45 16.31 -4.36
C PRO A 261 -2.20 16.41 -5.87
N SER A 262 -2.99 15.69 -6.66
CA SER A 262 -3.01 15.87 -8.12
C SER A 262 -4.06 16.92 -8.51
N GLY A 263 -3.60 18.17 -8.72
CA GLY A 263 -4.50 19.29 -8.99
C GLY A 263 -5.39 19.62 -7.79
N ARG A 264 -6.71 19.64 -8.00
CA ARG A 264 -7.70 19.90 -6.94
C ARG A 264 -8.29 18.64 -6.31
N ALA A 265 -7.88 17.46 -6.75
CA ALA A 265 -8.49 16.21 -6.30
C ALA A 265 -7.64 15.52 -5.23
N HIS A 266 -8.34 15.01 -4.22
CA HIS A 266 -7.78 14.03 -3.29
C HIS A 266 -7.25 12.83 -4.07
N THR A 267 -5.99 12.46 -3.82
CA THR A 267 -5.26 11.43 -4.55
C THR A 267 -4.65 10.43 -3.58
N SER A 268 -4.82 9.15 -3.87
CA SER A 268 -4.19 8.03 -3.17
C SER A 268 -3.29 7.23 -4.12
N ALA A 269 -2.33 6.48 -3.57
CA ALA A 269 -1.46 5.60 -4.33
C ALA A 269 -0.95 4.42 -3.49
N THR A 270 -1.14 3.20 -3.97
CA THR A 270 -0.53 1.99 -3.38
C THR A 270 0.73 1.58 -4.16
N PRO A 271 1.93 1.65 -3.56
CA PRO A 271 3.15 1.19 -4.19
C PRO A 271 3.22 -0.35 -4.25
N ARG A 272 3.41 -0.90 -5.45
CA ARG A 272 3.46 -2.36 -5.69
C ARG A 272 4.43 -3.13 -4.78
N HIS A 273 5.55 -2.51 -4.41
CA HIS A 273 6.65 -3.17 -3.72
C HIS A 273 6.77 -2.82 -2.23
N ALA A 274 5.86 -2.00 -1.71
CA ALA A 274 5.82 -1.64 -0.28
C ALA A 274 4.46 -2.07 0.29
N TYR A 275 4.31 -3.38 0.52
CA TYR A 275 3.07 -3.94 1.05
C TYR A 275 2.67 -3.24 2.34
N GLY A 276 1.41 -2.81 2.42
CA GLY A 276 0.86 -2.10 3.56
C GLY A 276 1.27 -0.63 3.69
N ASN A 277 2.01 -0.06 2.73
CA ASN A 277 2.15 1.38 2.63
C ASN A 277 1.04 1.99 1.78
N LEU A 278 0.54 3.14 2.23
CA LEU A 278 -0.44 3.94 1.51
C LEU A 278 0.10 5.35 1.29
N GLY A 279 0.28 5.75 0.04
CA GLY A 279 0.49 7.15 -0.33
C GLY A 279 -0.84 7.91 -0.33
N LEU A 280 -0.94 9.02 0.40
CA LEU A 280 -2.19 9.77 0.49
C LEU A 280 -1.96 11.29 0.50
N SER A 281 -2.63 12.02 -0.39
CA SER A 281 -2.76 13.48 -0.25
C SER A 281 -3.76 13.78 0.86
N ARG A 282 -3.68 14.96 1.48
CA ARG A 282 -4.62 15.39 2.54
C ARG A 282 -6.10 15.13 2.13
N PRO A 283 -6.81 14.13 2.72
CA PRO A 283 -8.25 13.98 2.49
C PRO A 283 -9.04 15.25 2.82
N PRO A 284 -10.19 15.50 2.18
CA PRO A 284 -11.01 16.66 2.49
C PRO A 284 -11.78 16.51 3.81
N ASP A 285 -12.14 15.28 4.18
CA ASP A 285 -12.94 14.94 5.35
C ASP A 285 -12.74 13.46 5.76
N PRO A 286 -13.24 13.03 6.94
CA PRO A 286 -13.10 11.67 7.42
C PRO A 286 -13.81 10.60 6.56
N LEU A 287 -14.97 10.91 5.96
CA LEU A 287 -15.71 9.98 5.11
C LEU A 287 -14.90 9.62 3.86
N MET A 288 -14.24 10.60 3.27
CA MET A 288 -13.38 10.42 2.11
C MET A 288 -12.11 9.63 2.45
N LEU A 289 -11.57 9.77 3.66
CA LEU A 289 -10.49 8.89 4.13
C LEU A 289 -11.00 7.45 4.33
N ALA A 290 -12.16 7.24 4.93
CA ALA A 290 -12.76 5.91 5.10
C ALA A 290 -13.00 5.22 3.74
N LEU A 291 -13.52 5.96 2.76
CA LEU A 291 -13.69 5.46 1.40
C LEU A 291 -12.35 5.15 0.72
N THR A 292 -11.34 5.99 0.93
CA THR A 292 -9.98 5.73 0.43
C THR A 292 -9.46 4.41 0.99
N PHE A 293 -9.65 4.14 2.29
CA PHE A 293 -9.23 2.86 2.86
C PHE A 293 -9.96 1.67 2.21
N ALA A 294 -11.26 1.78 1.95
CA ALA A 294 -12.03 0.74 1.25
C ALA A 294 -11.52 0.48 -0.18
N HIS A 295 -10.95 1.49 -0.83
CA HIS A 295 -10.32 1.40 -2.15
C HIS A 295 -8.93 0.78 -2.07
N GLU A 296 -8.06 1.33 -1.24
CA GLU A 296 -6.64 1.00 -1.22
C GLU A 296 -6.37 -0.37 -0.60
N VAL A 297 -7.20 -0.82 0.33
CA VAL A 297 -7.11 -2.19 0.86
C VAL A 297 -7.27 -3.24 -0.25
N GLN A 298 -8.06 -2.95 -1.29
CA GLN A 298 -8.21 -3.85 -2.43
C GLN A 298 -6.94 -3.86 -3.28
N HIS A 299 -6.30 -2.70 -3.51
CA HIS A 299 -5.01 -2.66 -4.19
C HIS A 299 -3.92 -3.41 -3.42
N ILE A 300 -3.88 -3.28 -2.09
CA ILE A 300 -2.95 -4.02 -1.24
C ILE A 300 -3.20 -5.53 -1.35
N LYS A 301 -4.46 -5.97 -1.19
CA LYS A 301 -4.84 -7.39 -1.28
C LYS A 301 -4.51 -7.99 -2.65
N LEU A 302 -4.88 -7.32 -3.74
CA LEU A 302 -4.66 -7.84 -5.09
C LEU A 302 -3.17 -7.82 -5.48
N THR A 303 -2.45 -6.77 -5.09
CA THR A 303 -1.00 -6.74 -5.31
C THR A 303 -0.30 -7.90 -4.62
N ALA A 304 -0.70 -8.21 -3.39
CA ALA A 304 -0.20 -9.34 -2.65
C ALA A 304 -0.53 -10.67 -3.30
N LEU A 305 -1.77 -10.85 -3.73
CA LEU A 305 -2.21 -12.04 -4.44
C LEU A 305 -1.43 -12.24 -5.75
N LEU A 306 -1.17 -11.17 -6.50
CA LEU A 306 -0.46 -11.22 -7.78
C LEU A 306 1.03 -11.61 -7.65
N ASP A 307 1.61 -11.50 -6.45
CA ASP A 307 2.95 -12.04 -6.18
C ASP A 307 2.94 -13.58 -6.02
N LEU A 308 1.77 -14.19 -5.75
CA LEU A 308 1.58 -15.62 -5.51
C LEU A 308 0.93 -16.34 -6.69
N VAL A 309 -0.07 -15.70 -7.30
CA VAL A 309 -0.89 -16.27 -8.37
C VAL A 309 -0.97 -15.27 -9.53
N PRO A 310 -0.38 -15.58 -10.70
CA PRO A 310 -0.53 -14.72 -11.86
C PRO A 310 -1.97 -14.77 -12.35
N LEU A 311 -2.67 -13.64 -12.36
CA LEU A 311 -4.05 -13.54 -12.85
C LEU A 311 -4.14 -13.04 -14.28
N VAL A 312 -3.14 -12.30 -14.76
CA VAL A 312 -3.11 -11.69 -16.09
C VAL A 312 -1.85 -12.15 -16.82
N LEU A 313 -1.98 -12.37 -18.12
CA LEU A 313 -0.85 -12.64 -19.02
C LEU A 313 0.09 -11.42 -19.10
N PRO A 314 1.35 -11.59 -19.52
CA PRO A 314 2.29 -10.48 -19.71
C PRO A 314 1.70 -9.34 -20.57
N ASP A 315 2.09 -8.08 -20.36
CA ASP A 315 1.60 -6.96 -21.19
C ASP A 315 1.99 -7.18 -22.65
N ASP A 316 1.02 -7.14 -23.55
CA ASP A 316 1.20 -7.25 -25.01
C ASP A 316 1.08 -5.89 -25.72
N GLY A 317 0.94 -4.80 -24.96
CA GLY A 317 0.75 -3.46 -25.47
C GLY A 317 -0.72 -3.09 -25.70
N SER A 318 -1.67 -4.02 -25.52
CA SER A 318 -3.11 -3.73 -25.62
C SER A 318 -3.54 -2.75 -24.53
N ARG A 319 -4.44 -1.83 -24.87
CA ARG A 319 -4.91 -0.79 -23.95
C ARG A 319 -6.44 -0.69 -23.97
N TYR A 320 -7.01 -0.58 -22.78
CA TYR A 320 -8.45 -0.64 -22.55
C TYR A 320 -8.96 0.62 -21.87
N TYR A 321 -10.23 0.93 -22.10
CA TYR A 321 -10.93 2.01 -21.41
C TYR A 321 -11.09 1.66 -19.91
N ALA A 322 -10.83 2.64 -19.04
CA ALA A 322 -11.02 2.54 -17.60
C ALA A 322 -11.99 3.65 -17.13
N PRO A 323 -13.18 3.32 -16.60
CA PRO A 323 -14.22 4.30 -16.23
C PRO A 323 -13.88 5.32 -15.12
N TRP A 324 -12.70 5.24 -14.52
CA TRP A 324 -12.22 6.09 -13.42
C TRP A 324 -10.98 6.92 -13.80
N ARG A 325 -10.44 6.74 -15.02
CA ARG A 325 -9.21 7.41 -15.47
C ARG A 325 -9.30 7.84 -16.92
N ARG A 326 -8.54 8.89 -17.25
CA ARG A 326 -8.42 9.40 -18.62
C ARG A 326 -7.41 8.63 -19.48
N ASP A 327 -6.41 7.98 -18.87
CA ASP A 327 -5.42 7.17 -19.58
C ASP A 327 -5.92 5.74 -19.87
N PRO A 328 -5.71 5.21 -21.09
CA PRO A 328 -5.95 3.80 -21.39
C PRO A 328 -5.04 2.88 -20.56
N ARG A 329 -5.57 1.73 -20.11
CA ARG A 329 -4.87 0.84 -19.16
C ARG A 329 -4.48 -0.50 -19.81
N PRO A 330 -3.32 -1.09 -19.48
CA PRO A 330 -3.07 -2.51 -19.76
C PRO A 330 -4.03 -3.39 -18.94
N ALA A 331 -4.21 -4.65 -19.33
CA ALA A 331 -5.12 -5.59 -18.66
C ALA A 331 -4.84 -5.74 -17.15
N ALA A 332 -3.57 -5.80 -16.74
CA ALA A 332 -3.19 -5.85 -15.33
C ALA A 332 -3.61 -4.58 -14.56
N GLY A 333 -3.49 -3.41 -15.20
CA GLY A 333 -3.92 -2.14 -14.64
C GLY A 333 -5.44 -2.00 -14.59
N LEU A 334 -6.16 -2.62 -15.53
CA LEU A 334 -7.63 -2.66 -15.55
C LEU A 334 -8.15 -3.58 -14.44
N LEU A 335 -7.57 -4.77 -14.26
CA LEU A 335 -7.91 -5.68 -13.15
C LEU A 335 -7.77 -5.01 -11.78
N GLN A 336 -6.66 -4.28 -11.58
CA GLN A 336 -6.43 -3.51 -10.36
C GLN A 336 -7.54 -2.51 -10.09
N GLY A 337 -7.96 -1.75 -11.11
CA GLY A 337 -9.04 -0.79 -10.96
C GLY A 337 -10.41 -1.46 -10.78
N VAL A 338 -10.72 -2.54 -11.49
CA VAL A 338 -11.97 -3.31 -11.28
C VAL A 338 -12.07 -3.75 -9.83
N TYR A 339 -11.01 -4.34 -9.28
CA TYR A 339 -11.02 -4.86 -7.91
C TYR A 339 -11.13 -3.75 -6.86
N ALA A 340 -10.45 -2.63 -7.03
CA ALA A 340 -10.60 -1.47 -6.15
C ALA A 340 -12.02 -0.89 -6.17
N HIS A 341 -12.62 -0.78 -7.35
CA HIS A 341 -13.97 -0.22 -7.48
C HIS A 341 -15.09 -1.17 -7.03
N VAL A 342 -14.82 -2.48 -6.89
CA VAL A 342 -15.69 -3.38 -6.12
C VAL A 342 -15.72 -2.96 -4.64
N GLY A 343 -14.55 -2.62 -4.07
CA GLY A 343 -14.45 -2.08 -2.70
C GLY A 343 -15.22 -0.77 -2.54
N VAL A 344 -15.04 0.17 -3.47
CA VAL A 344 -15.79 1.45 -3.52
C VAL A 344 -17.29 1.22 -3.64
N ALA A 345 -17.75 0.37 -4.55
CA ALA A 345 -19.17 0.06 -4.68
C ALA A 345 -19.72 -0.57 -3.39
N GLY A 346 -18.99 -1.51 -2.78
CA GLY A 346 -19.36 -2.12 -1.50
C GLY A 346 -19.36 -1.16 -0.31
N PHE A 347 -18.56 -0.10 -0.34
CA PHE A 347 -18.62 1.00 0.62
C PHE A 347 -19.94 1.74 0.48
N TRP A 348 -20.25 2.29 -0.70
CA TRP A 348 -21.49 3.05 -0.93
C TRP A 348 -22.75 2.22 -0.74
N ARG A 349 -22.69 0.93 -1.07
CA ARG A 349 -23.77 -0.04 -0.82
C ARG A 349 -24.19 -0.07 0.65
N ARG A 350 -23.23 0.03 1.57
CA ARG A 350 -23.49 0.05 3.01
C ARG A 350 -23.76 1.45 3.52
N HIS A 351 -22.99 2.44 3.06
CA HIS A 351 -23.11 3.83 3.50
C HIS A 351 -24.51 4.39 3.25
N ARG A 352 -25.13 4.07 2.10
CA ARG A 352 -26.48 4.54 1.75
C ARG A 352 -27.56 4.12 2.75
N GLU A 353 -27.35 3.05 3.51
CA GLU A 353 -28.29 2.55 4.52
C GLU A 353 -28.06 3.22 5.89
N ALA A 354 -26.89 3.82 6.10
CA ALA A 354 -26.51 4.48 7.35
C ALA A 354 -26.89 5.97 7.39
N VAL A 355 -27.15 6.58 6.23
CA VAL A 355 -27.42 8.01 6.10
C VAL A 355 -28.80 8.28 5.52
N THR A 356 -29.28 9.52 5.64
CA THR A 356 -30.62 9.92 5.16
C THR A 356 -30.55 11.17 4.27
N GLY A 357 -31.68 11.54 3.66
CA GLY A 357 -31.82 12.77 2.88
C GLY A 357 -30.90 12.86 1.67
N THR A 358 -30.31 14.03 1.45
CA THR A 358 -29.43 14.30 0.29
C THR A 358 -28.17 13.44 0.30
N GLU A 359 -27.66 13.06 1.47
CA GLU A 359 -26.49 12.21 1.59
C GLU A 359 -26.81 10.78 1.15
N ALA A 360 -27.96 10.24 1.53
CA ALA A 360 -28.44 8.93 1.06
C ALA A 360 -28.57 8.89 -0.46
N LEU A 361 -29.08 9.96 -1.06
CA LEU A 361 -29.20 10.06 -2.51
C LEU A 361 -27.82 10.10 -3.20
N ARG A 362 -26.84 10.82 -2.63
CA ARG A 362 -25.44 10.81 -3.09
C ARG A 362 -24.81 9.43 -2.95
N ALA A 363 -25.03 8.75 -1.83
CA ALA A 363 -24.54 7.40 -1.61
C ALA A 363 -25.16 6.39 -2.58
N CYS A 364 -26.45 6.49 -2.86
CA CYS A 364 -27.13 5.70 -3.89
C CYS A 364 -26.54 5.97 -5.29
N ALA A 365 -26.26 7.22 -5.63
CA ALA A 365 -25.65 7.59 -6.91
C ALA A 365 -24.22 7.03 -7.03
N GLY A 366 -23.44 7.11 -5.96
CA GLY A 366 -22.11 6.48 -5.86
C GLY A 366 -22.19 4.97 -6.03
N PHE A 367 -23.08 4.28 -5.31
CA PHE A 367 -23.28 2.85 -5.45
C PHE A 367 -23.65 2.46 -6.89
N ALA A 368 -24.66 3.11 -7.46
CA ALA A 368 -25.13 2.85 -8.82
C ALA A 368 -24.04 3.07 -9.88
N HIS A 369 -23.26 4.15 -9.74
CA HIS A 369 -22.17 4.46 -10.65
C HIS A 369 -21.05 3.41 -10.55
N TRP A 370 -20.53 3.14 -9.35
CA TRP A 370 -19.35 2.29 -9.21
C TRP A 370 -19.63 0.81 -9.45
N ARG A 371 -20.80 0.30 -9.04
CA ARG A 371 -21.17 -1.09 -9.37
C ARG A 371 -21.26 -1.32 -10.88
N ARG A 372 -21.74 -0.32 -11.63
CA ARG A 372 -21.86 -0.38 -13.09
C ARG A 372 -20.51 -0.20 -13.78
N SER A 373 -19.75 0.83 -13.40
CA SER A 373 -18.40 1.08 -13.91
C SER A 373 -17.47 -0.12 -13.73
N ALA A 374 -17.47 -0.74 -12.54
CA ALA A 374 -16.66 -1.94 -12.29
C ALA A 374 -17.10 -3.14 -13.14
N LEU A 375 -18.42 -3.33 -13.33
CA LEU A 375 -18.96 -4.44 -14.13
C LEU A 375 -18.64 -4.26 -15.62
N ASP A 376 -18.82 -3.06 -16.17
CA ASP A 376 -18.52 -2.78 -17.57
C ASP A 376 -17.02 -3.00 -17.85
N ALA A 377 -16.14 -2.56 -16.93
CA ALA A 377 -14.71 -2.82 -17.04
C ALA A 377 -14.34 -4.30 -16.86
N ALA A 378 -15.05 -5.05 -16.01
CA ALA A 378 -14.89 -6.49 -15.87
C ALA A 378 -15.22 -7.21 -17.18
N HIS A 379 -16.34 -6.88 -17.83
CA HIS A 379 -16.69 -7.45 -19.14
C HIS A 379 -15.65 -7.15 -20.23
N VAL A 380 -15.10 -5.92 -20.26
CA VAL A 380 -14.00 -5.57 -21.16
C VAL A 380 -12.76 -6.44 -20.90
N LEU A 381 -12.43 -6.66 -19.62
CA LEU A 381 -11.30 -7.49 -19.24
C LEU A 381 -11.54 -8.97 -19.56
N ALA A 382 -12.75 -9.50 -19.37
CA ALA A 382 -13.11 -10.87 -19.73
C ALA A 382 -12.99 -11.09 -21.25
N ALA A 383 -13.47 -10.14 -22.05
CA ALA A 383 -13.38 -10.18 -23.51
C ALA A 383 -11.97 -9.93 -24.06
N SER A 384 -11.02 -9.52 -23.22
CA SER A 384 -9.68 -9.13 -23.66
C SER A 384 -8.79 -10.30 -24.11
N GLY A 385 -9.10 -11.53 -23.68
CA GLY A 385 -8.23 -12.69 -23.87
C GLY A 385 -6.88 -12.60 -23.13
N ARG A 386 -6.75 -11.68 -22.15
CA ARG A 386 -5.50 -11.42 -21.40
C ARG A 386 -5.45 -12.07 -20.02
N LEU A 387 -6.46 -12.83 -19.63
CA LEU A 387 -6.52 -13.50 -18.33
C LEU A 387 -5.87 -14.88 -18.39
N THR A 388 -5.31 -15.31 -17.27
CA THR A 388 -4.97 -16.72 -17.03
C THR A 388 -6.23 -17.49 -16.60
N PRO A 389 -6.22 -18.84 -16.56
CA PRO A 389 -7.36 -19.61 -16.02
C PRO A 389 -7.75 -19.19 -14.60
N GLN A 390 -6.77 -18.89 -13.74
CA GLN A 390 -7.00 -18.38 -12.39
C GLN A 390 -7.58 -16.97 -12.42
N GLY A 391 -7.12 -16.12 -13.36
CA GLY A 391 -7.68 -14.79 -13.60
C GLY A 391 -9.14 -14.81 -14.05
N GLU A 392 -9.50 -15.74 -14.93
CA GLU A 392 -10.88 -15.95 -15.36
C GLU A 392 -11.77 -16.38 -14.19
N ARG A 393 -11.32 -17.35 -13.38
CA ARG A 393 -12.03 -17.75 -12.14
C ARG A 393 -12.20 -16.57 -11.19
N PHE A 394 -11.15 -15.79 -10.97
CA PHE A 394 -11.16 -14.63 -10.08
C PHE A 394 -12.16 -13.57 -10.57
N LEU A 395 -12.08 -13.20 -11.85
CA LEU A 395 -12.96 -12.20 -12.45
C LEU A 395 -14.42 -12.66 -12.49
N ALA A 396 -14.69 -13.93 -12.78
CA ALA A 396 -16.04 -14.48 -12.75
C ALA A 396 -16.69 -14.38 -11.36
N ALA A 397 -15.93 -14.48 -10.27
CA ALA A 397 -16.44 -14.26 -8.91
C ALA A 397 -16.76 -12.78 -8.63
N ILE A 398 -15.93 -11.86 -9.16
CA ILE A 398 -16.20 -10.42 -9.13
C ILE A 398 -17.50 -10.12 -9.89
N GLU A 399 -17.63 -10.62 -11.12
CA GLU A 399 -18.81 -10.41 -11.96
C GLU A 399 -20.08 -10.92 -11.28
N ARG A 400 -20.06 -12.14 -10.72
CA ARG A 400 -21.21 -12.66 -9.93
C ARG A 400 -21.59 -11.74 -8.76
N THR A 401 -20.60 -11.13 -8.11
CA THR A 401 -20.86 -10.19 -7.01
C THR A 401 -21.50 -8.91 -7.53
N LEU A 402 -20.93 -8.32 -8.58
CA LEU A 402 -21.43 -7.09 -9.19
C LEU A 402 -22.81 -7.26 -9.83
N LEU A 403 -23.09 -8.40 -10.49
CA LEU A 403 -24.40 -8.71 -11.08
C LEU A 403 -25.49 -8.75 -10.01
N ARG A 404 -25.27 -9.43 -8.88
CA ARG A 404 -26.21 -9.37 -7.74
C ARG A 404 -26.42 -7.95 -7.24
N TRP A 405 -25.36 -7.15 -7.18
CA TRP A 405 -25.48 -5.75 -6.78
C TRP A 405 -26.22 -4.90 -7.80
N GLN A 406 -26.25 -5.24 -9.09
CA GLN A 406 -27.06 -4.51 -10.08
C GLN A 406 -28.56 -4.65 -9.83
N GLU A 407 -29.00 -5.77 -9.25
CA GLU A 407 -30.40 -6.06 -8.95
C GLU A 407 -30.92 -5.22 -7.75
N GLU A 408 -30.03 -4.66 -6.95
CA GLU A 408 -30.42 -3.82 -5.81
C GLU A 408 -31.02 -2.49 -6.31
N PRO A 409 -32.23 -2.12 -5.88
CA PRO A 409 -32.86 -0.89 -6.34
C PRO A 409 -32.14 0.35 -5.81
N VAL A 410 -32.14 1.41 -6.63
CA VAL A 410 -31.74 2.76 -6.23
C VAL A 410 -32.81 3.74 -6.73
N PRO A 411 -32.99 4.90 -6.08
CA PRO A 411 -33.89 5.94 -6.59
C PRO A 411 -33.53 6.35 -8.02
N GLU A 412 -34.53 6.63 -8.86
CA GLU A 412 -34.31 6.97 -10.28
C GLU A 412 -33.36 8.16 -10.45
N ALA A 413 -33.50 9.18 -9.61
CA ALA A 413 -32.61 10.35 -9.62
C ALA A 413 -31.13 9.98 -9.39
N ALA A 414 -30.85 8.97 -8.55
CA ALA A 414 -29.50 8.46 -8.33
C ALA A 414 -28.99 7.65 -9.54
N ALA A 415 -29.85 6.81 -10.13
CA ALA A 415 -29.52 6.05 -11.33
C ALA A 415 -29.20 6.98 -12.52
N GLU A 416 -30.00 8.02 -12.71
CA GLU A 416 -29.75 9.04 -13.71
C GLU A 416 -28.44 9.80 -13.49
N ALA A 417 -28.17 10.23 -12.24
CA ALA A 417 -26.91 10.90 -11.91
C ALA A 417 -25.70 10.02 -12.21
N ALA A 418 -25.79 8.72 -11.90
CA ALA A 418 -24.76 7.73 -12.22
C ALA A 418 -24.54 7.57 -13.73
N ARG A 419 -25.63 7.46 -14.53
CA ARG A 419 -25.56 7.40 -16.00
C ARG A 419 -24.91 8.65 -16.59
N ARG A 420 -25.39 9.85 -16.18
CA ARG A 420 -24.81 11.13 -16.63
C ARG A 420 -23.32 11.24 -16.30
N ALA A 421 -22.89 10.77 -15.12
CA ALA A 421 -21.48 10.76 -14.75
C ALA A 421 -20.65 9.83 -15.63
N ALA A 422 -21.14 8.62 -15.91
CA ALA A 422 -20.47 7.66 -16.78
C ALA A 422 -20.37 8.16 -18.23
N ASP A 423 -21.45 8.72 -18.78
CA ASP A 423 -21.47 9.27 -20.14
C ASP A 423 -20.52 10.46 -20.28
N ARG A 424 -20.49 11.36 -19.29
CA ARG A 424 -19.53 12.47 -19.26
C ARG A 424 -18.10 11.97 -19.22
N HIS A 425 -17.80 10.98 -18.38
CA HIS A 425 -16.45 10.42 -18.30
C HIS A 425 -16.04 9.78 -19.64
N LEU A 426 -16.90 8.97 -20.25
CA LEU A 426 -16.62 8.33 -21.53
C LEU A 426 -16.40 9.35 -22.66
N SER A 427 -17.21 10.41 -22.71
CA SER A 427 -17.02 11.49 -23.68
C SER A 427 -15.67 12.20 -23.49
N GLN A 428 -15.32 12.59 -22.25
CA GLN A 428 -14.02 13.19 -21.95
C GLN A 428 -12.86 12.26 -22.26
N TRP A 429 -13.02 10.95 -22.01
CA TRP A 429 -12.00 9.96 -22.34
C TRP A 429 -11.81 9.84 -23.85
N ARG A 430 -12.90 9.80 -24.62
CA ARG A 430 -12.85 9.74 -26.10
C ARG A 430 -12.20 10.97 -26.69
N GLU A 431 -12.53 12.16 -26.17
CA GLU A 431 -11.89 13.42 -26.57
C GLU A 431 -10.39 13.42 -26.25
N HIS A 432 -10.02 13.02 -25.03
CA HIS A 432 -8.62 12.97 -24.60
C HIS A 432 -7.77 11.98 -25.41
N ASN A 433 -8.40 10.88 -25.85
CA ASN A 433 -7.72 9.79 -26.58
C ASN A 433 -8.01 9.82 -28.09
N ALA A 434 -8.65 10.86 -28.62
CA ALA A 434 -8.91 11.02 -30.05
C ALA A 434 -7.57 11.01 -30.83
N GLY A 435 -7.49 10.19 -31.89
CA GLY A 435 -6.29 10.03 -32.70
C GLY A 435 -5.21 9.10 -32.12
N ARG A 436 -5.38 8.62 -30.88
CA ARG A 436 -4.58 7.52 -30.33
C ARG A 436 -5.29 6.21 -30.66
N THR A 437 -4.96 5.57 -31.79
CA THR A 437 -5.41 4.20 -32.03
C THR A 437 -4.86 3.32 -30.91
N PRO A 438 -5.68 2.69 -30.04
CA PRO A 438 -5.14 1.86 -28.98
C PRO A 438 -4.77 0.48 -29.54
N VAL A 439 -3.82 0.41 -30.49
CA VAL A 439 -3.18 -0.84 -30.96
C VAL A 439 -1.75 -0.55 -31.46
N LEU A 440 -0.79 -1.15 -30.74
CA LEU A 440 0.55 -1.65 -31.11
C LEU A 440 1.65 -0.69 -31.60
N LEU A 441 2.56 -0.33 -30.67
CA LEU A 441 4.00 -0.41 -30.94
C LEU A 441 4.67 -1.21 -29.80
N PRO A 442 5.47 -2.25 -30.10
CA PRO A 442 6.24 -2.97 -29.11
C PRO A 442 7.51 -2.18 -28.77
N GLY A 443 7.73 -1.94 -27.48
CA GLY A 443 8.97 -1.31 -27.01
C GLY A 443 8.73 -0.19 -26.01
N GLY A 444 8.20 -0.53 -24.85
CA GLY A 444 8.21 0.36 -23.70
C GLY A 444 8.19 -0.49 -22.43
N THR A 445 9.30 -0.53 -21.71
CA THR A 445 9.32 -1.10 -20.36
C THR A 445 8.30 -0.35 -19.52
N ALA A 446 7.29 -1.07 -19.02
CA ALA A 446 6.32 -0.52 -18.09
C ALA A 446 7.06 0.10 -16.90
N SER A 447 7.11 1.43 -16.86
CA SER A 447 7.50 2.15 -15.65
C SER A 447 6.43 1.86 -14.60
N ALA A 448 6.84 1.26 -13.49
CA ALA A 448 6.01 0.96 -12.33
C ALA A 448 5.63 2.27 -11.60
N VAL A 449 4.82 3.10 -12.26
CA VAL A 449 4.20 4.27 -11.63
C VAL A 449 3.13 3.75 -10.68
N PRO A 450 3.13 4.14 -9.39
CA PRO A 450 2.04 3.83 -8.47
C PRO A 450 0.69 4.25 -9.06
N THR A 451 -0.35 3.47 -8.77
CA THR A 451 -1.72 3.80 -9.19
C THR A 451 -2.20 5.05 -8.44
N ARG A 452 -1.92 6.25 -8.98
CA ARG A 452 -2.51 7.50 -8.49
C ARG A 452 -3.94 7.64 -8.97
N GLU A 453 -4.93 7.64 -8.09
CA GLU A 453 -6.35 7.81 -8.44
C GLU A 453 -6.98 8.96 -7.68
N ALA A 454 -7.88 9.69 -8.36
CA ALA A 454 -8.60 10.83 -7.84
C ALA A 454 -10.08 10.49 -7.72
N TYR A 455 -10.66 10.64 -6.53
CA TYR A 455 -12.05 10.22 -6.28
C TYR A 455 -12.99 11.42 -6.08
N THR A 456 -14.10 11.42 -6.82
CA THR A 456 -15.28 12.25 -6.55
C THR A 456 -16.55 11.42 -6.74
N ALA A 457 -17.43 11.38 -5.74
CA ALA A 457 -18.71 10.70 -5.88
C ALA A 457 -19.62 11.49 -6.85
N PRO A 458 -20.43 10.82 -7.69
CA PRO A 458 -21.45 11.50 -8.48
C PRO A 458 -22.43 12.22 -7.55
N ALA A 459 -22.62 13.53 -7.77
CA ALA A 459 -23.65 14.28 -7.06
C ALA A 459 -24.98 14.23 -7.85
N PRO A 460 -26.10 13.84 -7.22
CA PRO A 460 -27.42 14.13 -7.75
C PRO A 460 -27.63 15.64 -7.68
N GLU A 461 -28.18 16.23 -8.74
CA GLU A 461 -28.47 17.66 -8.78
C GLU A 461 -29.53 17.99 -7.72
N GLY A 462 -29.18 18.90 -6.81
CA GLY A 462 -30.15 19.76 -6.13
C GLY A 462 -30.26 21.04 -6.96
N ARG A 463 -31.44 21.27 -7.55
CA ARG A 463 -31.79 22.50 -8.26
C ARG A 463 -31.58 23.75 -7.38
N PRO A 464 -31.39 24.95 -7.98
CA PRO A 464 -32.20 25.48 -9.10
C PRO A 464 -31.84 24.95 -10.48
#